data_AF-A0A2M6Y3Q6-F1
#
_entry.id   AF-A0A2M6Y3Q6-F1
#
_cell.length_a   1.000
_cell.length_b   1.000
_cell.length_c   1.000
_cell.angle_alpha   90.00
_cell.angle_beta   90.00
_cell.angle_gamma   90.00
#
_symmetry.space_group_name_H-M   'P 1'
#
loop_
_entity.id
_entity.type
_entity.pdbx_description
1 polymer ?
#
loop_
_entity_poly.entity_id
_entity_poly.type
_entity_poly.pdbx_seq_one_letter_code
_entity_poly.pdbx_strand_id
1 'polypeptide(L)'
;MIKLDRKVTGHTPLPINRSGAISNGTKLFVIGHPSGLPLKVAADATVRSTSHRGYFVANLDTFGGNSGSAVFNLDTRKIEGILVRGADDYKPTPAGCNTVATFEQTKGRGEDVTKIARLSSYIPMLASEKAAELENLYQDVDPGALKIEAVPTGDAIEVKFN
;
A
#
# COMPACT_ATOMS: atom_id res chain seq x y z
N MET A 1 -11.06 5.70 9.48
CA MET A 1 -11.39 4.34 9.01
C MET A 1 -12.88 4.30 8.73
N ILE A 2 -13.29 3.71 7.60
CA ILE A 2 -14.70 3.47 7.29
C ILE A 2 -14.95 1.97 7.44
N LYS A 3 -16.00 1.61 8.16
CA LYS A 3 -16.44 0.22 8.32
C LYS A 3 -17.80 0.06 7.64
N LEU A 4 -17.89 -0.89 6.72
CA LEU A 4 -19.15 -1.21 6.06
C LEU A 4 -20.07 -1.95 7.04
N ASP A 5 -21.37 -1.72 6.89
CA ASP A 5 -22.44 -2.36 7.67
C ASP A 5 -22.72 -3.80 7.23
N ARG A 6 -22.21 -4.21 6.07
CA ARG A 6 -22.40 -5.52 5.45
C ARG A 6 -21.09 -6.12 4.96
N LYS A 7 -21.05 -7.45 4.89
CA LYS A 7 -19.90 -8.19 4.36
C LYS A 7 -19.74 -7.93 2.87
N VAL A 8 -18.52 -7.62 2.43
CA VAL A 8 -18.16 -7.57 1.02
C VAL A 8 -17.99 -9.00 0.51
N THR A 9 -18.73 -9.36 -0.54
CA THR A 9 -18.65 -10.67 -1.21
C THR A 9 -18.13 -10.49 -2.63
N GLY A 10 -17.45 -11.51 -3.18
CA GLY A 10 -16.96 -11.48 -4.56
C GLY A 10 -15.71 -10.63 -4.81
N HIS A 11 -15.11 -10.05 -3.77
CA HIS A 11 -13.88 -9.25 -3.88
C HIS A 11 -12.85 -9.66 -2.84
N THR A 12 -11.61 -9.85 -3.29
CA THR A 12 -10.46 -10.07 -2.42
C THR A 12 -9.89 -8.73 -1.96
N PRO A 13 -9.68 -8.50 -0.66
CA PRO A 13 -9.03 -7.29 -0.18
C PRO A 13 -7.60 -7.16 -0.73
N LEU A 14 -7.18 -5.93 -1.00
CA LEU A 14 -5.86 -5.64 -1.56
C LEU A 14 -4.77 -5.75 -0.48
N PRO A 15 -3.58 -6.29 -0.81
CA PRO A 15 -2.46 -6.34 0.11
C PRO A 15 -1.86 -4.94 0.33
N ILE A 16 -1.33 -4.71 1.53
CA ILE A 16 -0.68 -3.45 1.91
C ILE A 16 0.79 -3.68 2.22
N ASN A 17 1.63 -2.66 2.03
CA ASN A 17 3.01 -2.68 2.51
C ASN A 17 3.04 -2.44 4.04
N ARG A 18 3.03 -3.52 4.81
CA ARG A 18 3.03 -3.46 6.30
C ARG A 18 4.34 -2.99 6.90
N SER A 19 5.48 -3.27 6.26
CA SER A 19 6.79 -2.83 6.78
C SER A 19 6.94 -1.31 6.73
N GLY A 20 6.22 -0.66 5.82
CA GLY A 20 6.36 0.78 5.55
C GLY A 20 7.70 1.15 4.91
N ALA A 21 8.53 0.16 4.55
CA ALA A 21 9.77 0.37 3.87
C ALA A 21 9.49 0.76 2.42
N ILE A 22 9.89 1.97 2.07
CA ILE A 22 9.80 2.54 0.72
C ILE A 22 10.96 3.52 0.55
N SER A 23 11.55 3.56 -0.64
CA SER A 23 12.70 4.40 -0.96
C SER A 23 12.37 5.43 -2.05
N ASN A 24 13.18 6.49 -2.12
CA ASN A 24 13.14 7.40 -3.26
C ASN A 24 13.39 6.63 -4.56
N GLY A 25 12.67 6.99 -5.61
CA GLY A 25 12.72 6.31 -6.91
C GLY A 25 11.84 5.06 -7.01
N THR A 26 11.21 4.59 -5.92
CA THR A 26 10.23 3.48 -6.00
C THR A 26 9.15 3.84 -7.02
N LYS A 27 8.91 2.97 -8.00
CA LYS A 27 7.90 3.16 -9.05
C LYS A 27 6.50 2.94 -8.51
N LEU A 28 5.58 3.83 -8.88
CA LEU A 28 4.24 3.88 -8.36
C LEU A 28 3.19 3.97 -9.46
N PHE A 29 1.98 3.53 -9.14
CA PHE A 29 0.78 3.90 -9.88
C PHE A 29 -0.35 4.26 -8.92
N VAL A 30 -1.28 5.09 -9.39
CA VAL A 30 -2.47 5.50 -8.62
C VAL A 30 -3.73 5.15 -9.40
N ILE A 31 -4.75 4.71 -8.66
CA ILE A 31 -6.08 4.41 -9.19
C ILE A 31 -7.09 5.29 -8.48
N GLY A 32 -7.91 6.04 -9.23
CA GLY A 32 -8.84 6.97 -8.62
C GLY A 32 -9.73 7.77 -9.55
N HIS A 33 -10.31 8.83 -8.99
CA HIS A 33 -11.36 9.64 -9.59
C HIS A 33 -10.98 11.14 -9.60
N PRO A 34 -9.90 11.53 -10.31
CA PRO A 34 -9.47 12.92 -10.38
C PRO A 34 -10.58 13.79 -10.97
N SER A 35 -10.86 14.94 -10.34
CA SER A 35 -11.93 15.87 -10.71
C SER A 35 -13.33 15.24 -10.84
N GLY A 36 -13.59 14.12 -10.15
CA GLY A 36 -14.86 13.39 -10.26
C GLY A 36 -15.04 12.63 -11.58
N LEU A 37 -13.98 12.52 -12.39
CA LEU A 37 -14.00 11.77 -13.63
C LEU A 37 -14.16 10.26 -13.38
N PRO A 38 -14.58 9.49 -14.40
CA PRO A 38 -14.51 8.04 -14.36
C PRO A 38 -13.11 7.55 -14.02
N LEU A 39 -13.03 6.35 -13.43
CA LEU A 39 -11.80 5.73 -12.95
C LEU A 39 -10.62 5.95 -13.91
N LYS A 40 -9.53 6.50 -13.39
CA LYS A 40 -8.25 6.67 -14.09
C LYS A 40 -7.17 5.85 -13.43
N VAL A 41 -6.21 5.42 -14.24
CA VAL A 41 -5.00 4.73 -13.81
C VAL A 41 -3.81 5.47 -14.41
N ALA A 42 -2.93 5.97 -13.54
CA ALA A 42 -1.68 6.64 -13.94
C ALA A 42 -0.50 5.88 -13.32
N ALA A 43 0.47 5.47 -14.14
CA ALA A 43 1.46 4.45 -13.79
C ALA A 43 2.93 4.83 -14.11
N ASP A 44 3.19 6.11 -14.31
CA ASP A 44 4.49 6.69 -14.67
C ASP A 44 5.14 7.46 -13.50
N ALA A 45 4.69 7.22 -12.28
CA ALA A 45 5.14 7.94 -11.09
C ALA A 45 6.25 7.23 -10.31
N THR A 46 6.94 7.99 -9.48
CA THR A 46 7.99 7.57 -8.55
C THR A 46 7.92 8.36 -7.24
N VAL A 47 8.48 7.77 -6.18
CA VAL A 47 8.67 8.48 -4.91
C VAL A 47 9.79 9.51 -5.05
N ARG A 48 9.50 10.77 -4.74
CA ARG A 48 10.46 11.87 -4.71
C ARG A 48 11.18 12.00 -3.37
N SER A 49 10.46 11.83 -2.26
CA SER A 49 11.03 11.96 -0.92
C SER A 49 10.31 11.13 0.13
N THR A 50 11.07 10.37 0.92
CA THR A 50 10.59 9.59 2.06
C THR A 50 10.96 10.18 3.41
N SER A 51 11.53 11.38 3.46
CA SER A 51 12.07 12.02 4.68
C SER A 51 11.01 12.26 5.76
N HIS A 52 9.73 12.31 5.38
CA HIS A 52 8.62 12.51 6.32
C HIS A 52 8.20 11.19 6.99
N ARG A 53 7.93 11.25 8.29
CA ARG A 53 7.57 10.05 9.08
C ARG A 53 6.20 9.47 8.71
N GLY A 54 5.21 10.32 8.42
CA GLY A 54 3.81 9.91 8.20
C GLY A 54 3.40 9.74 6.73
N TYR A 55 4.14 10.34 5.81
CA TYR A 55 3.82 10.36 4.39
C TYR A 55 5.11 10.32 3.56
N PHE A 56 4.98 10.14 2.26
CA PHE A 56 6.05 10.39 1.29
C PHE A 56 5.54 11.34 0.21
N VAL A 57 6.47 12.00 -0.47
CA VAL A 57 6.17 12.86 -1.62
C VAL A 57 6.40 12.06 -2.89
N ALA A 58 5.47 12.11 -3.84
CA ALA A 58 5.57 11.49 -5.15
C ALA A 58 5.26 12.50 -6.27
N ASN A 59 5.54 12.14 -7.51
CA ASN A 59 5.19 12.90 -8.71
C ASN A 59 3.98 12.29 -9.44
N LEU A 60 2.93 11.94 -8.68
CA LEU A 60 1.73 11.35 -9.27
C LEU A 60 1.01 12.39 -10.15
N ASP A 61 0.53 11.96 -11.31
CA ASP A 61 -0.36 12.77 -12.15
C ASP A 61 -1.79 12.69 -11.60
N THR A 62 -2.16 13.65 -10.77
CA THR A 62 -3.43 13.65 -10.04
C THR A 62 -4.02 15.04 -9.95
N PHE A 63 -5.33 15.08 -9.73
CA PHE A 63 -6.09 16.31 -9.55
C PHE A 63 -6.88 16.25 -8.24
N GLY A 64 -7.36 17.40 -7.78
CA GLY A 64 -8.39 17.52 -6.75
C GLY A 64 -9.56 16.57 -7.03
N GLY A 65 -10.09 15.95 -5.97
CA GLY A 65 -11.05 14.84 -6.08
C GLY A 65 -10.39 13.44 -6.08
N ASN A 66 -9.08 13.35 -6.31
CA ASN A 66 -8.35 12.08 -6.20
C ASN A 66 -7.94 11.72 -4.75
N SER A 67 -8.32 12.55 -3.77
CA SER A 67 -8.07 12.30 -2.36
C SER A 67 -8.74 11.00 -1.89
N GLY A 68 -8.00 10.17 -1.16
CA GLY A 68 -8.45 8.85 -0.72
C GLY A 68 -8.05 7.70 -1.65
N SER A 69 -7.52 8.00 -2.84
CA SER A 69 -7.05 6.99 -3.77
C SER A 69 -5.87 6.18 -3.24
N ALA A 70 -5.89 4.88 -3.56
CA ALA A 70 -4.79 3.98 -3.27
C ALA A 70 -3.64 4.23 -4.24
N VAL A 71 -2.43 4.37 -3.66
CA VAL A 71 -1.17 4.47 -4.38
C VAL A 71 -0.42 3.16 -4.20
N PHE A 72 -0.10 2.51 -5.31
CA PHE A 72 0.46 1.17 -5.37
C PHE A 72 1.92 1.20 -5.77
N ASN A 73 2.69 0.28 -5.22
CA ASN A 73 4.00 -0.09 -5.72
C ASN A 73 3.86 -0.83 -7.06
N LEU A 74 4.58 -0.41 -8.09
CA LEU A 74 4.48 -1.02 -9.42
C LEU A 74 5.03 -2.46 -9.43
N ASP A 75 6.07 -2.73 -8.65
CA ASP A 75 6.76 -4.03 -8.62
C ASP A 75 6.02 -5.02 -7.71
N THR A 76 5.72 -4.60 -6.47
CA THR A 76 5.11 -5.50 -5.47
C THR A 76 3.59 -5.57 -5.56
N ARG A 77 2.95 -4.63 -6.26
CA ARG A 77 1.49 -4.45 -6.36
C ARG A 77 0.78 -4.25 -5.01
N LYS A 78 1.54 -3.99 -3.94
CA LYS A 78 1.00 -3.64 -2.63
C LYS A 78 0.66 -2.16 -2.60
N ILE A 79 -0.35 -1.80 -1.80
CA ILE A 79 -0.63 -0.40 -1.49
C ILE A 79 0.52 0.13 -0.64
N GLU A 80 1.08 1.27 -1.02
CA GLU A 80 2.11 2.00 -0.27
C GLU A 80 1.51 3.14 0.56
N GLY A 81 0.38 3.68 0.11
CA GLY A 81 -0.30 4.74 0.84
C GLY A 81 -1.57 5.23 0.20
N ILE A 82 -2.09 6.30 0.81
CA ILE A 82 -3.34 6.97 0.46
C ILE A 82 -3.01 8.40 0.06
N LEU A 83 -3.41 8.82 -1.13
CA LEU A 83 -3.24 10.19 -1.61
C LEU A 83 -4.11 11.16 -0.79
N VAL A 84 -3.54 12.25 -0.28
CA VAL A 84 -4.28 13.18 0.61
C VAL A 84 -4.18 14.66 0.24
N ARG A 85 -3.18 15.10 -0.52
CA ARG A 85 -3.02 16.51 -0.96
C ARG A 85 -1.90 16.63 -1.99
N GLY A 86 -1.92 17.73 -2.74
CA GLY A 86 -1.05 17.96 -3.87
C GLY A 86 -0.69 19.41 -4.16
N ALA A 87 -0.18 19.63 -5.37
CA ALA A 87 -0.04 20.97 -5.95
C ALA A 87 -1.39 21.54 -6.40
N ASP A 88 -1.41 22.82 -6.82
CA ASP A 88 -2.59 23.39 -7.46
C ASP A 88 -2.79 22.79 -8.86
N ASP A 89 -4.01 22.34 -9.14
CA ASP A 89 -4.37 21.64 -10.38
C ASP A 89 -4.58 22.56 -11.58
N TYR A 90 -4.97 23.80 -11.32
CA TYR A 90 -5.41 24.76 -12.33
C TYR A 90 -4.80 26.14 -12.09
N LYS A 91 -4.52 26.86 -13.17
CA LYS A 91 -4.03 28.23 -13.15
C LYS A 91 -4.98 29.15 -13.92
N PRO A 92 -5.28 30.35 -13.39
CA PRO A 92 -6.08 31.32 -14.12
C PRO A 92 -5.32 31.83 -15.35
N THR A 93 -6.07 32.15 -16.40
CA THR A 93 -5.57 32.74 -17.64
C THR A 93 -6.03 34.21 -17.74
N PRO A 94 -5.29 35.07 -18.47
CA PRO A 94 -5.73 36.45 -18.72
C PRO A 94 -7.10 36.57 -19.40
N ALA A 95 -7.56 35.51 -20.08
CA ALA A 95 -8.88 35.44 -20.70
C ALA A 95 -10.02 35.14 -19.71
N GLY A 96 -9.74 34.97 -18.41
CA GLY A 96 -10.75 34.67 -17.38
C GLY A 96 -11.11 33.19 -17.25
N CYS A 97 -10.46 32.29 -18.00
CA CYS A 97 -10.62 30.84 -17.89
C CYS A 97 -9.50 30.20 -17.05
N ASN A 98 -9.69 28.96 -16.61
CA ASN A 98 -8.65 28.16 -15.99
C ASN A 98 -8.02 27.19 -16.99
N THR A 99 -6.72 26.97 -16.88
CA THR A 99 -5.99 25.91 -17.60
C THR A 99 -5.34 24.94 -16.62
N VAL A 100 -5.04 23.72 -17.08
CA VAL A 100 -4.35 22.71 -16.28
C VAL A 100 -2.95 23.20 -15.91
N ALA A 101 -2.59 23.07 -14.63
CA ALA A 101 -1.24 23.29 -14.17
C ALA A 101 -0.36 22.09 -14.57
N THR A 102 0.62 22.33 -15.43
CA THR A 102 1.61 21.33 -15.83
C THR A 102 2.93 21.58 -15.14
N PHE A 103 3.59 20.48 -14.74
CA PHE A 103 4.90 20.49 -14.12
C PHE A 103 5.74 19.37 -14.75
N GLU A 104 7.05 19.60 -14.90
CA GLU A 104 7.96 18.49 -15.16
C GLU A 104 7.96 17.52 -13.97
N GLN A 105 8.23 16.25 -14.22
CA GLN A 105 8.17 15.18 -13.20
C GLN A 105 9.08 15.43 -11.97
N THR A 106 10.10 16.27 -12.09
CA THR A 106 11.03 16.62 -11.00
C THR A 106 10.74 17.97 -10.36
N LYS A 107 9.74 18.71 -10.85
CA LYS A 107 9.40 20.08 -10.44
C LYS A 107 8.09 20.12 -9.65
N GLY A 108 7.68 21.32 -9.25
CA GLY A 108 6.49 21.52 -8.44
C GLY A 108 6.60 20.92 -7.04
N ARG A 109 5.49 21.05 -6.29
CA ARG A 109 5.36 20.55 -4.91
C ARG A 109 5.34 19.02 -4.84
N GLY A 110 4.72 18.37 -5.83
CA GLY A 110 4.40 16.94 -5.79
C GLY A 110 3.21 16.62 -4.91
N GLU A 111 2.94 15.33 -4.79
CA GLU A 111 1.77 14.76 -4.13
C GLU A 111 2.17 14.09 -2.81
N ASP A 112 1.49 14.43 -1.73
CA ASP A 112 1.71 13.84 -0.42
C ASP A 112 0.82 12.61 -0.25
N VAL A 113 1.47 11.48 0.00
CA VAL A 113 0.83 10.17 0.15
C VAL A 113 1.04 9.66 1.56
N THR A 114 -0.03 9.54 2.35
CA THR A 114 0.03 9.00 3.71
C THR A 114 0.42 7.53 3.67
N LYS A 115 1.51 7.16 4.35
CA LYS A 115 2.04 5.79 4.36
C LYS A 115 1.00 4.82 4.93
N ILE A 116 0.66 3.76 4.19
CA ILE A 116 -0.38 2.80 4.62
C ILE A 116 0.01 2.07 5.90
N ALA A 117 1.31 1.88 6.14
CA ALA A 117 1.84 1.24 7.34
C ALA A 117 1.40 1.94 8.63
N ARG A 118 1.11 3.26 8.58
CA ARG A 118 0.55 4.02 9.72
C ARG A 118 -0.82 3.54 10.16
N LEU A 119 -1.53 2.83 9.29
CA LEU A 119 -2.87 2.30 9.51
C LEU A 119 -2.88 0.77 9.62
N SER A 120 -1.72 0.12 9.52
CA SER A 120 -1.60 -1.34 9.43
C SER A 120 -2.23 -2.08 10.62
N SER A 121 -2.15 -1.52 11.83
CA SER A 121 -2.77 -2.08 13.04
C SER A 121 -4.29 -2.13 13.00
N TYR A 122 -4.92 -1.31 12.14
CA TYR A 122 -6.37 -1.30 11.95
C TYR A 122 -6.81 -2.15 10.76
N ILE A 123 -5.87 -2.71 9.99
CA ILE A 123 -6.14 -3.49 8.77
C ILE A 123 -5.80 -4.96 9.06
N PRO A 124 -6.82 -5.85 9.14
CA PRO A 124 -6.59 -7.28 9.37
C PRO A 124 -5.61 -7.87 8.35
N MET A 125 -4.80 -8.83 8.79
CA MET A 125 -3.93 -9.58 7.88
C MET A 125 -4.74 -10.49 6.97
N LEU A 126 -4.37 -10.49 5.69
CA LEU A 126 -4.89 -11.44 4.72
C LEU A 126 -4.41 -12.85 5.08
N ALA A 127 -5.18 -13.87 4.68
CA ALA A 127 -4.79 -15.26 4.91
C ALA A 127 -3.41 -15.59 4.29
N SER A 128 -3.12 -15.02 3.11
CA SER A 128 -1.82 -15.14 2.45
C SER A 128 -0.67 -14.48 3.22
N GLU A 129 -0.93 -13.34 3.86
CA GLU A 129 0.08 -12.65 4.69
C GLU A 129 0.40 -13.48 5.94
N LYS A 130 -0.62 -14.06 6.59
CA LYS A 130 -0.44 -14.94 7.75
C LYS A 130 0.33 -16.21 7.39
N ALA A 131 -0.01 -16.83 6.25
CA ALA A 131 0.68 -18.03 5.77
C ALA A 131 2.16 -17.75 5.49
N ALA A 132 2.49 -16.59 4.90
CA ALA A 132 3.88 -16.20 4.66
C ALA A 132 4.65 -15.93 5.97
N GLU A 133 4.02 -15.32 6.99
CA GLU A 133 4.66 -15.18 8.32
C GLU A 133 4.92 -16.53 8.99
N LEU A 134 3.95 -17.45 8.93
CA LEU A 134 4.10 -18.81 9.45
C LEU A 134 5.24 -19.55 8.73
N GLU A 135 5.30 -19.49 7.40
CA GLU A 135 6.37 -20.10 6.62
C GLU A 135 7.75 -19.57 7.02
N ASN A 136 7.91 -18.24 7.12
CA ASN A 136 9.18 -17.64 7.56
C ASN A 136 9.55 -18.08 8.98
N LEU A 137 8.57 -18.16 9.89
CA LEU A 137 8.79 -18.64 11.25
C LEU A 137 9.29 -20.08 11.27
N TYR A 138 8.77 -20.95 10.40
CA TYR A 138 9.24 -22.34 10.31
C TYR A 138 10.61 -22.47 9.63
N GLN A 139 10.95 -21.59 8.68
CA GLN A 139 12.27 -21.58 8.03
C GLN A 139 13.40 -21.12 8.97
N ASP A 140 13.07 -20.28 9.97
CA ASP A 140 14.01 -19.84 11.00
C ASP A 140 14.18 -20.86 12.15
N VAL A 141 13.39 -21.95 12.17
CA VAL A 141 13.55 -23.04 13.12
C VAL A 141 14.56 -24.05 12.57
N ASP A 142 15.67 -24.24 13.29
CA ASP A 142 16.61 -25.33 12.99
C ASP A 142 15.87 -26.68 13.04
N PRO A 143 15.78 -27.43 11.93
CA PRO A 143 15.16 -28.75 11.93
C PRO A 143 15.82 -29.72 12.92
N GLY A 144 17.09 -29.49 13.27
CA GLY A 144 17.84 -30.26 14.27
C GLY A 144 17.51 -29.93 15.73
N ALA A 145 16.83 -28.81 16.00
CA ALA A 145 16.37 -28.43 17.34
C ALA A 145 15.00 -29.06 17.69
N LEU A 146 14.26 -29.54 16.69
CA LEU A 146 13.02 -30.31 16.87
C LEU A 146 13.36 -31.78 17.18
N LYS A 147 13.52 -32.09 18.47
CA LYS A 147 13.54 -33.50 18.91
C LYS A 147 12.14 -34.08 18.81
N ILE A 148 11.87 -34.80 17.73
CA ILE A 148 10.68 -35.64 17.60
C ILE A 148 10.95 -36.92 18.41
N GLU A 149 10.54 -36.94 19.66
CA GLU A 149 10.49 -38.18 20.43
C GLU A 149 9.17 -38.90 20.11
N ALA A 150 9.26 -39.98 19.34
CA ALA A 150 8.14 -40.88 19.15
C ALA A 150 7.83 -41.56 20.49
N VAL A 151 6.77 -41.12 21.16
CA VAL A 151 6.24 -41.83 22.33
C VAL A 151 5.46 -43.04 21.81
N PRO A 152 5.84 -44.28 22.14
CA PRO A 152 5.07 -45.45 21.72
C PRO A 152 3.81 -45.51 22.60
N THR A 153 2.69 -45.10 22.03
CA THR A 153 1.36 -45.48 22.53
C THR A 153 0.71 -46.35 21.48
N GLY A 154 0.36 -47.58 21.86
CA GLY A 154 -0.20 -48.61 20.98
C GLY A 154 -1.59 -48.24 20.46
N ASP A 155 -1.65 -47.24 19.57
CA ASP A 155 -2.55 -47.08 18.42
C ASP A 155 -2.72 -45.62 17.95
N ALA A 156 -1.92 -44.66 18.46
CA ALA A 156 -1.85 -43.31 17.88
C ALA A 156 -0.51 -42.63 18.20
N ILE A 157 0.05 -41.91 17.21
CA ILE A 157 1.19 -41.01 17.39
C ILE A 157 0.65 -39.65 17.86
N GLU A 158 0.88 -39.31 19.11
CA GLU A 158 0.56 -37.98 19.65
C GLU A 158 1.82 -37.10 19.58
N VAL A 159 1.76 -36.02 18.79
CA VAL A 159 2.87 -35.06 18.66
C VAL A 159 2.74 -34.01 19.78
N LYS A 160 3.69 -33.98 20.71
CA LYS A 160 3.78 -32.93 21.75
C LYS A 160 4.88 -31.94 21.41
N PHE A 161 4.56 -30.65 21.54
CA PHE A 161 5.52 -29.56 21.46
C PHE A 161 5.86 -29.12 22.89
N ASN A 162 7.15 -29.01 23.22
CA ASN A 162 7.64 -28.43 24.49
C ASN A 162 7.92 -26.95 24.31
#